data_AF-A0A936TQ88-F1
#
_entry.id   AF-A0A936TQ88-F1
#
_cell.length_a   1.000
_cell.length_b   1.000
_cell.length_c   1.000
_cell.angle_alpha   90.00
_cell.angle_beta   90.00
_cell.angle_gamma   90.00
#
_symmetry.space_group_name_H-M   'P 1'
#
loop_
_entity.id
_entity.type
_entity.pdbx_description
1 polymer ?
#
loop_
_entity_poly.entity_id
_entity_poly.type
_entity_poly.pdbx_seq_one_letter_code
_entity_poly.pdbx_strand_id
1 'polypeptide(L)' 'MEWASWSDFWSMGGYGLYVWGSYGVTALCILIEILLLRRSAGDTRRRLKRMQQWEEQ' A
#
# COMPACT_ATOMS: atom_id res chain seq x y z
N MET A 1 -29.23 7.26 -13.74
CA MET A 1 -28.92 6.45 -12.54
C MET A 1 -27.88 7.24 -11.79
N GLU A 2 -28.38 8.20 -11.02
CA GLU A 2 -27.61 9.22 -10.32
C GLU A 2 -27.13 8.56 -9.03
N TRP A 3 -25.83 8.26 -8.91
CA TRP A 3 -25.25 7.88 -7.61
C TRP A 3 -25.40 9.08 -6.67
N ALA A 4 -26.39 9.03 -5.78
CA ALA A 4 -27.01 10.25 -5.27
C ALA A 4 -26.39 10.78 -3.97
N SER A 5 -25.39 10.12 -3.38
CA SER A 5 -24.48 10.62 -2.31
C SER A 5 -24.02 9.47 -1.39
N TRP A 6 -23.13 9.80 -0.44
CA TRP A 6 -22.80 9.03 0.78
C TRP A 6 -24.04 8.48 1.53
N SER A 7 -25.24 9.02 1.27
CA SER A 7 -26.51 8.53 1.77
C SER A 7 -26.87 7.10 1.29
N ASP A 8 -26.56 6.75 0.04
CA ASP A 8 -26.80 5.39 -0.49
C ASP A 8 -25.88 4.35 0.17
N PHE A 9 -24.69 4.80 0.58
CA PHE A 9 -23.72 3.97 1.27
C PHE A 9 -24.18 3.55 2.66
N TRP A 10 -24.83 4.48 3.39
CA TRP A 10 -25.45 4.21 4.68
C TRP A 10 -26.77 3.44 4.54
N SER A 11 -27.49 3.68 3.44
CA SER A 11 -28.77 3.02 3.13
C SER A 11 -28.63 1.56 2.67
N MET A 12 -27.43 1.09 2.34
CA MET A 12 -27.13 -0.33 2.04
C MET A 12 -27.25 -1.27 3.25
N GLY A 13 -27.68 -0.80 4.41
CA GLY A 13 -28.06 -1.67 5.54
C GLY A 13 -26.90 -2.51 6.09
N GLY A 14 -25.68 -1.95 6.13
CA GLY A 14 -24.49 -2.60 6.69
C GLY A 14 -23.59 -3.34 5.69
N TYR A 15 -24.04 -3.57 4.45
CA TYR A 15 -23.20 -4.21 3.41
C TYR A 15 -22.05 -3.31 2.93
N GLY A 16 -22.21 -1.99 3.00
CA GLY A 16 -21.16 -1.03 2.64
C GLY A 16 -19.88 -1.23 3.46
N LEU A 17 -20.02 -1.54 4.75
CA LEU A 17 -18.88 -1.81 5.66
C LEU A 17 -18.09 -3.05 5.25
N TYR A 18 -18.73 -4.09 4.73
CA TYR A 18 -18.04 -5.29 4.24
C TYR A 18 -17.23 -5.01 2.96
N VAL A 19 -17.83 -4.29 2.01
CA VAL A 19 -17.19 -3.95 0.73
C VAL A 19 -16.00 -3.04 1.02
N TRP A 20 -16.22 -1.93 1.71
CA TRP A 20 -15.15 -0.97 2.00
C TRP A 20 -14.15 -1.46 3.03
N GLY A 21 -14.55 -2.34 3.94
CA GLY A 21 -13.62 -3.05 4.81
C GLY A 21 -12.65 -3.92 4.01
N SER A 22 -13.13 -4.66 3.01
CA SER A 22 -12.28 -5.49 2.14
C SER A 22 -11.33 -4.65 1.29
N TYR A 23 -11.81 -3.53 0.75
CA TYR A 23 -10.95 -2.55 0.05
C TYR A 23 -9.93 -1.91 1.00
N GLY A 24 -10.33 -1.59 2.23
CA GLY A 24 -9.45 -1.05 3.26
C GLY A 24 -8.35 -2.03 3.67
N VAL A 25 -8.68 -3.31 3.87
CA VAL A 25 -7.71 -4.38 4.15
C VAL A 25 -6.75 -4.56 2.98
N THR A 26 -7.25 -4.53 1.74
CA THR A 26 -6.40 -4.63 0.55
C THR A 26 -5.43 -3.45 0.45
N ALA A 27 -5.93 -2.22 0.63
CA ALA A 27 -5.12 -1.02 0.64
C ALA A 27 -4.07 -1.04 1.77
N LEU A 28 -4.43 -1.57 2.94
CA LEU A 28 -3.52 -1.75 4.07
C LEU A 28 -2.40 -2.74 3.75
N CYS A 29 -2.73 -3.89 3.14
CA CYS A 29 -1.72 -4.86 2.70
C CYS A 29 -0.73 -4.24 1.71
N ILE A 30 -1.23 -3.48 0.72
CA ILE A 30 -0.39 -2.78 -0.26
C ILE A 30 0.53 -1.76 0.44
N LEU A 31 0.00 -0.98 1.38
CA LEU A 31 0.80 -0.03 2.15
C LEU A 31 1.91 -0.71 2.96
N ILE A 32 1.59 -1.82 3.62
CA ILE A 32 2.56 -2.62 4.38
C ILE A 32 3.66 -3.12 3.45
N GLU A 33 3.30 -3.71 2.31
CA GLU A 33 4.24 -4.19 1.29
C GLU A 33 5.18 -3.05 0.84
N ILE A 34 4.63 -1.88 0.50
CA ILE A 34 5.42 -0.70 0.10
C ILE A 34 6.38 -0.28 1.23
N LEU A 35 5.94 -0.25 2.48
CA LEU A 35 6.80 0.12 3.61
C LEU A 35 7.94 -0.90 3.81
N LEU A 36 7.66 -2.20 3.67
CA LEU A 36 8.65 -3.25 3.74
C LEU A 36 9.65 -3.17 2.57
N LEU A 37 9.16 -2.96 1.35
CA LEU A 37 10.02 -2.74 0.18
C LEU A 37 10.89 -1.49 0.34
N ARG A 38 10.35 -0.39 0.86
CA ARG A 38 11.13 0.84 1.08
C ARG A 38 12.22 0.64 2.14
N ARG A 39 11.94 -0.15 3.19
CA ARG A 39 12.96 -0.55 4.16
C ARG A 39 14.04 -1.40 3.51
N SER A 40 13.66 -2.44 2.78
CA SER A 40 14.58 -3.36 2.08
C SER A 40 15.40 -2.67 0.97
N ALA A 41 14.80 -1.71 0.25
CA ALA A 41 15.48 -0.92 -0.77
C ALA A 41 16.62 -0.07 -0.20
N GLY A 42 16.56 0.29 1.09
CA GLY A 42 17.67 0.90 1.81
C GLY A 42 18.90 -0.01 1.88
N ASP A 43 18.69 -1.32 2.04
CA ASP A 43 19.76 -2.31 2.15
C ASP A 43 20.39 -2.65 0.79
N THR A 44 19.59 -2.72 -0.28
CA THR A 44 20.10 -2.93 -1.64
C THR A 44 20.99 -1.77 -2.09
N ARG A 45 20.63 -0.52 -1.79
CA ARG A 45 21.48 0.65 -2.08
C ARG A 45 22.81 0.62 -1.31
N ARG A 46 22.81 0.11 -0.08
CA ARG A 46 24.05 -0.06 0.72
C ARG A 46 24.96 -1.14 0.16
N ARG A 47 24.41 -2.16 -0.52
CA ARG A 47 25.20 -3.20 -1.21
C ARG A 47 25.85 -2.67 -2.47
N LEU A 48 25.13 -1.91 -3.29
CA LEU A 48 25.68 -1.28 -4.50
C LEU A 48 26.82 -0.31 -4.20
N LYS A 49 26.67 0.52 -3.15
CA LYS A 49 27.76 1.42 -2.71
C LYS A 49 29.04 0.69 -2.33
N ARG A 50 28.94 -0.50 -1.73
CA ARG A 50 30.13 -1.30 -1.36
C ARG A 50 30.85 -1.89 -2.57
N MET A 51 30.13 -2.18 -3.66
CA MET A 51 30.74 -2.69 -4.89
C MET A 51 31.45 -1.59 -5.66
N GLN A 52 30.88 -0.38 -5.76
CA GLN A 52 31.57 0.76 -6.38
C GLN A 52 32.89 1.10 -5.68
N GLN A 53 32.94 0.99 -4.35
CA GLN A 53 34.13 1.30 -3.57
C GLN A 53 35.29 0.30 -3.78
N TRP A 54 35.01 -0.88 -4.37
CA TRP A 54 36.03 -1.86 -4.74
C TRP A 54 36.50 -1.74 -6.19
N GLU A 55 35.74 -1.06 -7.06
CA GLU A 55 36.16 -0.76 -8.44
C GLU A 55 37.05 0.49 -8.52
N GLU A 56 36.97 1.40 -7.54
CA GLU A 56 37.79 2.63 -7.50
C GLU A 56 39.17 2.47 -6.82
N GLN A 57 39.56 1.27 -6.35
CA GLN A 57 40.91 0.98 -5.82
C GLN A 57 41.71 0.10 -6.78
#